data_AF-A0A6V7ILX6-F1
#
_entry.id   AF-A0A6V7ILX6-F1
#
_cell.length_a   1.000
_cell.length_b   1.000
_cell.length_c   1.000
_cell.angle_alpha   90.00
_cell.angle_beta   90.00
_cell.angle_gamma   90.00
#
_symmetry.space_group_name_H-M   'P 1'
#
loop_
_entity.id
_entity.type
_entity.pdbx_description
1 polymer ?
#
loop_
_entity_poly.entity_id
_entity_poly.type
_entity_poly.pdbx_seq_one_letter_code
_entity_poly.pdbx_strand_id
1 'polypeptide(L)' 'RVVKVFRDHMLEYVAGATEIRVALLSAHETTVAATLRALGVFDSHVPQYSSGLFIELLSNGDDYFVK' A
#
# COMPACT_ATOMS: atom_id res chain seq x y z
N ARG A 1 -9.63 -5.80 -1.03
CA ARG A 1 -8.88 -6.52 -2.10
C ARG A 1 -7.49 -5.92 -2.28
N VAL A 2 -7.38 -4.60 -2.44
CA VAL A 2 -6.10 -3.88 -2.63
C VAL A 2 -5.11 -4.04 -1.47
N VAL A 3 -5.54 -3.93 -0.22
CA VAL A 3 -4.65 -4.13 0.96
C VAL A 3 -3.93 -5.48 0.94
N LYS A 4 -4.59 -6.55 0.45
CA LYS A 4 -3.94 -7.86 0.32
C LYS A 4 -2.82 -7.86 -0.71
N VAL A 5 -3.02 -7.17 -1.85
CA VAL A 5 -2.00 -7.05 -2.90
C VAL A 5 -0.75 -6.36 -2.36
N PHE A 6 -0.90 -5.26 -1.62
CA PHE A 6 0.24 -4.59 -0.97
C PHE A 6 0.97 -5.53 0.00
N ARG A 7 0.22 -6.19 0.90
CA ARG A 7 0.77 -7.13 1.88
C ARG A 7 1.51 -8.28 1.22
N ASP A 8 0.90 -8.90 0.20
CA ASP A 8 1.46 -10.07 -0.48
C ASP A 8 2.77 -9.69 -1.20
N HIS A 9 2.82 -8.56 -1.91
CA HIS A 9 4.07 -8.08 -2.53
C HIS A 9 5.17 -7.75 -1.51
N MET A 10 4.82 -7.14 -0.39
CA MET A 10 5.78 -6.88 0.69
C MET A 10 6.35 -8.18 1.26
N LEU A 11 5.50 -9.19 1.48
CA LEU A 11 5.94 -10.50 1.96
C LEU A 11 6.79 -11.25 0.94
N GLU A 12 6.46 -11.17 -0.35
CA GLU A 12 7.29 -11.74 -1.42
C GLU A 12 8.69 -11.11 -1.42
N TYR A 13 8.79 -9.80 -1.20
CA TYR A 13 10.08 -9.11 -1.14
C TYR A 13 10.89 -9.55 0.09
N VAL A 14 10.26 -9.58 1.27
CA VAL A 14 10.91 -10.07 2.51
C VAL A 14 11.36 -11.52 2.37
N ALA A 15 10.60 -12.36 1.68
CA ALA A 15 10.95 -13.75 1.41
C ALA A 15 12.06 -13.92 0.35
N GLY A 16 12.51 -12.84 -0.30
CA GLY A 16 13.45 -12.91 -1.41
C GLY A 16 12.88 -13.55 -2.68
N ALA A 17 11.55 -13.63 -2.79
CA ALA A 17 10.85 -14.23 -3.93
C ALA A 17 10.65 -13.25 -5.09
N THR A 18 10.85 -11.94 -4.86
CA THR A 18 10.72 -10.89 -5.87
C THR A 18 11.77 -9.79 -5.67
N GLU A 19 12.19 -9.18 -6.77
CA GLU A 19 13.08 -8.02 -6.81
C GLU A 19 12.32 -6.71 -7.09
N ILE A 20 10.97 -6.77 -7.15
CA ILE A 20 10.13 -5.59 -7.39
C ILE A 20 10.30 -4.61 -6.23
N ARG A 21 10.82 -3.42 -6.54
CA ARG A 21 11.03 -2.34 -5.55
C ARG A 21 9.89 -1.33 -5.49
N VAL A 22 9.11 -1.21 -6.57
CA VAL A 22 7.99 -0.29 -6.68
C VAL A 22 6.87 -0.97 -7.47
N ALA A 23 5.68 -1.06 -6.86
CA ALA A 23 4.46 -1.51 -7.53
C ALA A 23 3.50 -0.32 -7.65
N LEU A 24 3.12 0.04 -8.88
CA LEU A 24 2.19 1.13 -9.16
C LEU A 24 0.82 0.57 -9.55
N LEU A 25 -0.21 0.97 -8.80
CA LEU A 25 -1.60 0.56 -9.02
C LEU A 25 -2.43 1.78 -9.42
N SER A 26 -2.80 1.87 -10.71
CA SER A 26 -3.72 2.91 -11.19
C SER A 26 -5.16 2.55 -10.82
N ALA A 27 -5.88 3.49 -10.21
CA ALA A 27 -7.21 3.24 -9.68
C ALA A 27 -8.06 4.52 -9.58
N HIS A 28 -9.32 4.35 -9.20
CA HIS A 28 -10.29 5.44 -8.97
C HIS A 28 -10.27 5.92 -7.52
N GLU A 29 -10.87 7.09 -7.27
CA GLU A 29 -11.06 7.70 -5.96
C GLU A 29 -11.77 6.77 -4.96
N THR A 30 -12.71 5.95 -5.45
CA THR A 30 -13.41 4.93 -4.64
C THR A 30 -12.46 3.84 -4.12
N THR A 31 -11.41 3.50 -4.89
CA THR A 31 -10.38 2.56 -4.47
C THR A 31 -9.50 3.15 -3.37
N VAL A 32 -9.13 4.42 -3.49
CA VAL A 32 -8.36 5.14 -2.46
C VAL A 32 -9.18 5.21 -1.17
N ALA A 33 -10.44 5.68 -1.23
CA ALA A 33 -11.34 5.76 -0.09
C ALA A 33 -11.56 4.38 0.58
N ALA A 34 -11.81 3.33 -0.22
CA ALA A 34 -11.99 1.97 0.31
C ALA A 34 -10.72 1.43 0.98
N THR A 35 -9.54 1.76 0.46
CA THR A 35 -8.25 1.34 1.02
C THR A 35 -7.99 2.05 2.35
N LEU A 36 -8.15 3.38 2.41
CA LEU A 36 -8.06 4.14 3.65
C LEU A 36 -9.06 3.64 4.70
N ARG A 37 -10.28 3.27 4.27
CA ARG A 37 -11.32 2.76 5.17
C ARG A 37 -10.95 1.40 5.74
N ALA A 38 -10.37 0.52 4.92
CA ALA A 38 -9.87 -0.77 5.38
C ALA A 38 -8.68 -0.64 6.35
N LEU A 39 -7.87 0.41 6.20
CA LEU A 39 -6.76 0.74 7.11
C LEU A 39 -7.21 1.49 8.38
N GLY A 40 -8.50 1.84 8.51
CA GLY A 40 -9.03 2.56 9.66
C GLY A 40 -8.66 4.04 9.74
N VAL A 41 -8.11 4.61 8.66
CA VAL A 41 -7.61 6.00 8.59
C VAL A 41 -8.38 6.85 7.58
N PHE A 42 -9.57 6.40 7.16
CA PHE A 42 -10.41 7.16 6.24
C PHE A 42 -11.03 8.38 6.93
N ASP A 43 -10.72 9.55 6.40
CA ASP A 43 -11.47 10.76 6.68
C ASP A 43 -12.64 10.89 5.69
N SER A 44 -13.79 11.36 6.16
CA SER A 44 -15.06 11.46 5.42
C SER A 44 -15.04 12.58 4.36
N HIS A 45 -14.08 12.51 3.44
CA HIS A 45 -13.92 13.39 2.29
C HIS A 45 -13.60 12.58 1.03
N VAL A 46 -13.97 13.11 -0.15
CA VAL A 46 -13.67 12.49 -1.43
C VAL A 46 -12.20 12.76 -1.79
N PRO A 47 -11.39 11.74 -2.11
CA PRO A 47 -10.01 11.95 -2.56
C PRO A 47 -9.96 12.87 -3.79
N GLN A 48 -9.06 13.86 -3.76
CA GLN A 48 -8.90 14.82 -4.86
C GLN A 48 -8.34 14.14 -6.13
N TYR A 49 -8.53 14.77 -7.29
CA TYR A 49 -7.91 14.30 -8.53
C TYR A 49 -6.38 14.22 -8.39
N SER A 50 -5.79 13.15 -8.92
CA SER A 50 -4.35 12.85 -8.80
C SER A 50 -3.87 12.59 -7.36
N SER A 51 -4.77 12.37 -6.40
CA SER A 51 -4.39 11.83 -5.10
C SER A 51 -3.91 10.38 -5.24
N GLY A 52 -2.96 10.01 -4.40
CA GLY A 52 -2.36 8.67 -4.40
C GLY A 52 -2.08 8.22 -2.97
N LEU A 53 -2.02 6.90 -2.79
CA LEU A 53 -1.60 6.27 -1.54
C LEU A 53 -0.20 5.69 -1.75
N PHE A 54 0.72 6.09 -0.89
CA PHE A 54 2.04 5.50 -0.79
C PHE A 54 2.06 4.62 0.46
N ILE A 55 2.45 3.37 0.29
CA ILE A 55 2.67 2.43 1.39
C ILE A 55 4.09 1.92 1.24
N GLU A 56 4.93 2.20 2.23
CA GLU A 56 6.38 1.98 2.15
C GLU A 56 6.78 0.81 3.04
N LEU A 57 7.57 -0.12 2.50
CA LEU A 57 8.25 -1.15 3.29
C LEU A 57 9.67 -0.66 3.59
N LEU A 58 9.97 -0.48 4.88
CA LEU A 58 11.26 -0.02 5.38
C LEU A 58 11.96 -1.20 6.08
N SER A 59 13.29 -1.28 5.98
CA SER A 59 14.10 -2.25 6.73
C SER A 59 15.10 -1.56 7.64
N ASN A 60 15.34 -2.15 8.81
CA ASN A 60 16.39 -1.74 9.74
C ASN A 60 17.03 -3.00 10.34
N GLY A 61 18.15 -3.44 9.77
CA GLY A 61 18.72 -4.75 10.06
C GLY A 61 17.78 -5.86 9.57
N ASP A 62 17.42 -6.78 10.47
CA ASP A 62 16.49 -7.89 10.19
C ASP A 62 15.02 -7.52 10.41
N ASP A 63 14.74 -6.31 10.91
CA ASP A 63 13.38 -5.83 11.18
C ASP A 63 12.78 -5.08 9.97
N TYR A 64 11.48 -5.29 9.74
CA TYR A 64 10.70 -4.64 8.69
C TYR A 64 9.55 -3.82 9.25
N PHE A 65 9.31 -2.65 8.67
CA PHE A 65 8.27 -1.69 9.09
C PHE A 65 7.45 -1.22 7.90
N VAL A 66 6.17 -0.90 8.14
CA VAL A 66 5.26 -0.33 7.13
C VAL A 66 4.89 1.09 7.52
N LYS A 67 4.96 2.02 6.56
CA LYS A 67 4.55 3.42 6.71
C LYS A 67 3.52 3.80 5.66
#